data_AF-A0AAW5P8J0-F1
#
_entry.id   AF-A0AAW5P8J0-F1
#
_cell.length_a   1.000
_cell.length_b   1.000
_cell.length_c   1.000
_cell.angle_alpha   90.00
_cell.angle_beta   90.00
_cell.angle_gamma   90.00
#
_symmetry.space_group_name_H-M   'P 1'
#
loop_
_entity.id
_entity.type
_entity.pdbx_description
1 polymer ?
#
loop_
_entity_poly.entity_id
_entity_poly.type
_entity_poly.pdbx_seq_one_letter_code
_entity_poly.pdbx_strand_id
1 'polypeptide(L)'
;MLGGSWRPRGPEVRRSQGAMGIRGVEINRSLQKRIKEKEREADELRVEASVAEEEGYTDVAAQKRRASKRALEKASRLQEKLE
;
A
#
# COMPACT_ATOMS: atom_id res chain seq x y z
N MET A 1 -36.56 32.31 -25.70
CA MET A 1 -35.94 31.09 -26.28
C MET A 1 -35.28 30.32 -25.16
N LEU A 2 -35.53 29.01 -25.11
CA LEU A 2 -35.43 28.16 -23.92
C LEU A 2 -33.98 27.88 -23.50
N GLY A 3 -33.68 28.15 -22.23
CA GLY A 3 -32.49 27.64 -21.53
C GLY A 3 -32.65 26.14 -21.27
N GLY A 4 -31.94 25.32 -22.03
CA GLY A 4 -31.91 23.88 -21.87
C GLY A 4 -30.86 23.47 -20.84
N SER A 5 -31.31 23.13 -19.62
CA SER A 5 -30.48 22.48 -18.61
C SER A 5 -29.98 21.13 -19.12
N TRP A 6 -28.67 20.96 -19.30
CA TRP A 6 -28.07 19.65 -19.48
C TRP A 6 -28.16 18.88 -18.16
N ARG A 7 -29.13 17.98 -18.04
CA ARG A 7 -29.10 16.91 -17.03
C ARG A 7 -28.91 15.58 -17.76
N PRO A 8 -27.77 14.90 -17.61
CA PRO A 8 -27.66 13.54 -18.09
C PRO A 8 -28.50 12.64 -17.17
N ARG A 9 -29.70 12.25 -17.61
CA ARG A 9 -30.46 11.14 -17.02
C ARG A 9 -30.30 9.93 -17.94
N GLY A 10 -29.38 9.04 -17.60
CA GLY A 10 -29.21 7.76 -18.31
C GLY A 10 -28.48 6.71 -17.45
N PRO A 11 -28.78 5.40 -17.63
CA PRO A 11 -28.15 4.29 -16.92
C PRO A 11 -26.63 4.14 -17.21
N GLU A 12 -26.10 4.87 -18.20
CA GLU A 12 -24.68 4.89 -18.56
C GLU A 12 -23.79 5.53 -17.48
N VAL A 13 -24.28 6.51 -16.72
CA VAL A 13 -23.55 7.12 -15.61
C VAL A 13 -23.37 6.13 -14.45
N ARG A 14 -24.33 5.22 -14.24
CA ARG A 14 -24.23 4.15 -13.23
C ARG A 14 -23.24 3.06 -13.62
N ARG A 15 -23.11 2.72 -14.90
CA ARG A 15 -22.12 1.72 -15.37
C ARG A 15 -20.70 2.25 -15.28
N SER A 16 -20.50 3.52 -15.62
CA SER A 16 -19.20 4.18 -15.52
C SER A 16 -18.79 4.41 -14.06
N GLN A 17 -19.70 4.82 -13.16
CA GLN A 17 -19.44 4.86 -11.71
C GLN A 17 -19.21 3.46 -11.11
N GLY A 18 -19.96 2.44 -11.53
CA GLY A 18 -19.78 1.06 -11.07
C GLY A 18 -18.43 0.47 -11.49
N ALA A 19 -18.00 0.72 -12.73
CA ALA A 19 -16.68 0.31 -13.22
C ALA A 19 -15.53 1.08 -12.53
N MET A 20 -15.73 2.37 -12.23
CA MET A 20 -14.76 3.18 -11.47
C MET A 20 -14.69 2.74 -10.01
N GLY A 21 -15.82 2.37 -9.40
CA GLY A 21 -15.91 1.82 -8.05
C GLY A 21 -15.23 0.45 -7.92
N ILE A 22 -15.45 -0.46 -8.87
CA ILE A 22 -14.77 -1.77 -8.90
C ILE A 22 -13.26 -1.59 -9.07
N ARG A 23 -12.82 -0.72 -9.98
CA ARG A 23 -11.39 -0.42 -10.17
C ARG A 23 -10.77 0.24 -8.92
N GLY A 24 -11.50 1.11 -8.22
CA GLY A 24 -11.06 1.68 -6.94
C GLY A 24 -10.90 0.64 -5.83
N VAL A 25 -11.84 -0.31 -5.73
CA VAL A 25 -11.77 -1.43 -4.76
C VAL A 25 -10.59 -2.36 -5.07
N GLU A 26 -10.34 -2.68 -6.35
CA GLU A 26 -9.18 -3.49 -6.76
C GLU A 26 -7.86 -2.81 -6.44
N ILE A 27 -7.74 -1.50 -6.68
CA ILE A 27 -6.55 -0.71 -6.33
C ILE A 27 -6.32 -0.75 -4.81
N ASN A 28 -7.35 -0.48 -4.00
CA ASN A 28 -7.24 -0.53 -2.54
C ASN A 28 -6.81 -1.91 -2.03
N ARG A 29 -7.41 -2.98 -2.58
CA ARG A 29 -7.05 -4.36 -2.24
C ARG A 29 -5.59 -4.68 -2.59
N SER A 30 -5.12 -4.19 -3.74
CA SER A 30 -3.73 -4.38 -4.17
C SER A 30 -2.74 -3.63 -3.28
N LEU A 31 -3.06 -2.39 -2.87
CA LEU A 31 -2.24 -1.58 -1.98
C LEU A 31 -2.17 -2.21 -0.57
N GLN A 32 -3.30 -2.68 -0.03
CA GLN A 32 -3.33 -3.39 1.26
C GLN A 32 -2.46 -4.65 1.26
N LYS A 33 -2.46 -5.43 0.17
CA LYS A 33 -1.56 -6.60 0.04
C LYS A 33 -0.09 -6.18 0.10
N ARG A 34 0.27 -5.14 -0.65
CA ARG A 34 1.65 -4.62 -0.70
C ARG A 34 2.11 -4.04 0.64
N ILE A 35 1.21 -3.42 1.41
CA ILE A 35 1.51 -2.95 2.78
C ILE A 35 1.87 -4.16 3.65
N LYS A 36 1.01 -5.18 3.69
CA LYS A 36 1.25 -6.41 4.48
C LYS A 36 2.55 -7.12 4.09
N GLU A 37 2.85 -7.18 2.80
CA GLU A 37 4.13 -7.73 2.33
C GLU A 37 5.33 -6.94 2.87
N LYS A 38 5.25 -5.61 2.91
CA LYS A 38 6.33 -4.76 3.43
C LYS A 38 6.46 -4.81 4.94
N GLU A 39 5.35 -4.93 5.66
CA GLU A 39 5.35 -5.17 7.11
C GLU A 39 6.02 -6.51 7.43
N ARG A 40 5.64 -7.57 6.70
CA ARG A 40 6.23 -8.91 6.85
C ARG A 40 7.73 -8.91 6.54
N GLU A 41 8.15 -8.27 5.45
CA GLU A 41 9.57 -8.11 5.11
C GLU A 41 10.34 -7.39 6.23
N ALA A 42 9.73 -6.36 6.84
CA ALA A 42 10.35 -5.66 7.96
C ALA A 42 10.51 -6.53 9.21
N ASP A 43 9.56 -7.42 9.48
CA ASP A 43 9.62 -8.36 10.60
C ASP A 43 10.65 -9.46 10.36
N GLU A 44 10.71 -10.03 9.15
CA GLU A 44 11.73 -11.00 8.76
C GLU A 44 13.13 -10.41 8.91
N LEU A 45 13.35 -9.18 8.43
CA LEU A 45 14.62 -8.46 8.59
C LEU A 45 14.95 -8.14 10.05
N ARG A 46 13.95 -7.96 10.93
CA ARG A 46 14.19 -7.79 12.37
C ARG A 46 14.66 -9.08 13.01
N VAL A 47 14.04 -10.21 12.67
CA VAL A 47 14.47 -11.53 13.16
C VAL A 47 15.89 -11.83 12.70
N GLU A 48 16.17 -11.63 11.40
CA GLU A 48 17.53 -11.79 10.86
C GLU A 48 18.55 -10.86 11.53
N ALA A 49 18.15 -9.63 11.87
CA ALA A 49 19.02 -8.72 12.60
C ALA A 49 19.34 -9.25 14.01
N SER A 50 18.35 -9.75 14.74
CA SER A 50 18.56 -10.32 16.07
C SER A 50 19.49 -11.54 16.02
N VAL A 51 19.28 -12.45 15.06
CA VAL A 51 20.17 -13.61 14.85
C VAL A 51 21.60 -13.15 14.55
N ALA A 52 21.76 -12.16 13.67
CA ALA A 52 23.08 -11.61 13.37
C ALA A 52 23.77 -10.97 14.59
N GLU A 53 23.03 -10.35 15.52
CA GLU A 53 23.61 -9.84 16.77
C GLU A 53 24.05 -10.95 17.71
N GLU A 54 23.24 -12.01 17.85
CA GLU A 54 23.59 -13.18 18.67
C GLU A 54 24.85 -13.90 18.15
N GLU A 55 25.02 -13.94 16.83
CA GLU A 55 26.21 -14.50 16.18
C GLU A 55 27.41 -13.53 16.15
N GLY A 56 27.26 -12.30 16.65
CA GLY A 56 28.33 -11.30 16.73
C GLY A 56 28.56 -10.49 15.43
N TYR A 57 27.71 -10.64 14.42
CA TYR A 57 27.75 -9.88 13.17
C TYR A 57 27.02 -8.53 13.29
N THR A 58 27.61 -7.62 14.07
CA THR A 58 27.01 -6.30 14.40
C THR A 58 26.75 -5.42 13.18
N ASP A 59 27.63 -5.41 12.18
CA ASP A 59 27.44 -4.65 10.94
C ASP A 59 26.26 -5.18 10.10
N VAL A 60 26.11 -6.50 10.05
CA VAL A 60 25.00 -7.16 9.35
C VAL A 60 23.70 -6.86 10.05
N ALA A 61 23.65 -6.98 11.38
CA ALA A 61 22.50 -6.61 12.18
C ALA A 61 22.08 -5.14 11.96
N ALA A 62 23.03 -4.21 11.96
CA ALA A 62 22.77 -2.80 11.70
C ALA A 62 22.23 -2.58 10.27
N GLN A 63 22.77 -3.28 9.28
CA GLN A 63 22.28 -3.24 7.90
C GLN A 63 20.82 -3.74 7.81
N LYS A 64 20.51 -4.86 8.46
CA LYS A 64 19.18 -5.47 8.48
C LYS A 64 18.15 -4.60 9.20
N ARG A 65 18.51 -3.98 10.33
CA ARG A 65 17.68 -2.98 11.02
C ARG A 65 17.35 -1.76 10.16
N ARG A 66 18.34 -1.24 9.42
CA ARG A 66 18.11 -0.13 8.46
C ARG A 66 17.19 -0.56 7.32
N ALA A 67 17.36 -1.78 6.80
CA ALA A 67 16.50 -2.34 5.77
C ALA A 67 15.05 -2.50 6.27
N SER A 68 14.86 -3.04 7.48
CA SER A 68 13.55 -3.16 8.13
C SER A 68 12.87 -1.79 8.27
N LYS A 69 13.58 -0.77 8.76
CA LYS A 69 13.05 0.60 8.84
C LYS A 69 12.59 1.13 7.48
N ARG A 70 13.37 0.90 6.42
CA ARG A 70 13.00 1.31 5.05
C ARG A 70 11.78 0.55 4.53
N ALA A 71 11.61 -0.72 4.88
CA ALA A 71 10.42 -1.49 4.52
C ALA A 71 9.18 -0.93 5.21
N LEU A 72 9.26 -0.58 6.50
CA LEU A 72 8.18 0.10 7.22
C LEU A 72 7.86 1.49 6.64
N GLU A 73 8.86 2.30 6.32
CA GLU A 73 8.63 3.60 5.66
C GLU A 73 7.91 3.45 4.31
N LYS A 74 8.23 2.40 3.54
CA LYS A 74 7.51 2.09 2.30
C LYS A 74 6.07 1.64 2.58
N ALA A 75 5.83 0.86 3.63
CA ALA A 75 4.48 0.47 4.05
C ALA A 75 3.64 1.71 4.42
N SER A 76 4.18 2.62 5.24
CA SER A 76 3.52 3.87 5.61
C SER A 76 3.17 4.74 4.39
N ARG A 77 4.10 4.89 3.43
CA ARG A 77 3.83 5.62 2.18
C ARG A 77 2.76 4.97 1.30
N LEU A 78 2.58 3.66 1.40
CA LEU A 78 1.49 2.97 0.69
C LEU A 78 0.17 3.11 1.44
N GLN A 79 0.22 3.20 2.78
CA GLN A 79 -0.94 3.45 3.63
C GLN A 79 -1.49 4.88 3.44
N GLU A 80 -0.63 5.89 3.32
CA GLU A 80 -1.03 7.27 2.96
C GLU A 80 -1.75 7.36 1.60
N LYS A 81 -1.55 6.39 0.70
CA LYS A 81 -2.25 6.34 -0.60
C LYS A 81 -3.62 5.67 -0.52
N LEU A 82 -3.95 5.04 0.62
CA LEU A 82 -5.26 4.45 0.89
C LEU A 82 -6.20 5.43 1.60
N GLU A 83 -5.65 6.45 2.27
CA GLU A 83 -6.38 7.55 2.93
C GLU A 83 -6.83 8.62 1.92
#